data_AF-A0A2G9NC58-F1
#
_entry.id   AF-A0A2G9NC58-F1
#
_cell.length_a   1.000
_cell.length_b   1.000
_cell.length_c   1.000
_cell.angle_alpha   90.00
_cell.angle_beta   90.00
_cell.angle_gamma   90.00
#
_symmetry.space_group_name_H-M   'P 1'
#
loop_
_entity.id
_entity.type
_entity.pdbx_description
1 polymer ?
#
loop_
_entity_poly.entity_id
_entity_poly.type
_entity_poly.pdbx_seq_one_letter_code
_entity_poly.pdbx_strand_id
1 'polypeptide(L)'
;MKRDDLLRSKLNYLASLNEVDARHYIGLWAIELGWGGIFKVSVLTGKSMDTIRKGIREINSGENIKKDGRLRKKGGGRKKIIEKNPEIKKIIENILEENTAGDPMSKLRWTNKSTYSITSELKNKGQNISEDTTGRVIKKLGYSLQANIKSKESGSSQ
;
A
#
# COMPACT_ATOMS: atom_id res chain seq x y z
N MET A 1 -20.99 8.01 40.75
CA MET A 1 -19.65 8.46 40.29
C MET A 1 -19.62 9.98 40.39
N LYS A 2 -18.59 10.58 41.02
CA LYS A 2 -18.49 12.05 41.08
C LYS A 2 -18.16 12.59 39.67
N ARG A 3 -18.45 13.87 39.40
CA ARG A 3 -18.17 14.47 38.07
C ARG A 3 -16.69 14.38 37.69
N ASP A 4 -15.80 14.55 38.66
CA ASP A 4 -14.35 14.49 38.43
C ASP A 4 -13.87 13.08 38.11
N ASP A 5 -14.49 12.06 38.72
CA ASP A 5 -14.20 10.65 38.42
C ASP A 5 -14.60 10.32 36.98
N LEU A 6 -15.77 10.80 36.54
CA LEU A 6 -16.23 10.63 35.16
C LEU A 6 -15.29 11.31 34.16
N LEU A 7 -14.84 12.54 34.45
CA LEU A 7 -13.91 13.26 33.59
C LEU A 7 -12.60 12.48 33.42
N ARG A 8 -12.05 11.95 34.51
CA ARG A 8 -10.84 11.11 34.48
C ARG A 8 -11.06 9.84 33.65
N SER A 9 -12.18 9.16 33.82
CA SER A 9 -12.54 7.99 33.01
C SER A 9 -12.67 8.34 31.52
N LYS A 10 -13.31 9.46 31.18
CA LYS A 10 -13.44 9.94 29.79
C LYS A 10 -12.06 10.20 29.16
N LEU A 11 -11.12 10.80 29.90
CA LEU A 11 -9.77 11.07 29.42
C LEU A 11 -8.93 9.80 29.26
N ASN A 12 -9.00 8.87 30.22
CA ASN A 12 -8.31 7.58 30.13
C ASN A 12 -8.81 6.76 28.94
N TYR A 13 -10.12 6.74 28.72
CA TYR A 13 -10.71 6.08 27.56
C TYR A 13 -10.23 6.72 26.26
N LEU A 14 -10.24 8.05 26.16
CA LEU A 14 -9.72 8.78 24.99
C LEU A 14 -8.26 8.40 24.66
N ALA A 15 -7.42 8.18 25.66
CA ALA A 15 -6.03 7.77 25.45
C ALA A 15 -5.88 6.35 24.87
N SER A 16 -6.86 5.47 25.09
CA SER A 16 -6.86 4.10 24.55
C SER A 16 -7.36 3.99 23.11
N LEU A 17 -8.02 5.05 22.60
CA LEU A 17 -8.63 5.04 21.27
C LEU A 17 -7.61 5.26 20.16
N ASN A 18 -7.91 4.71 18.98
CA ASN A 18 -7.16 5.03 17.77
C ASN A 18 -7.46 6.47 17.29
N GLU A 19 -6.70 6.96 16.30
CA GLU A 19 -6.81 8.35 15.84
C GLU A 19 -8.22 8.74 15.34
N VAL A 20 -8.94 7.81 14.70
CA VAL A 20 -10.27 8.06 14.13
C VAL A 20 -11.31 8.05 15.24
N ASP A 21 -11.31 7.02 16.07
CA ASP A 21 -12.26 6.86 17.17
C ASP A 21 -12.10 7.98 18.21
N ALA A 22 -10.85 8.34 18.52
CA ALA A 22 -10.55 9.47 19.40
C ALA A 22 -11.12 10.78 18.84
N ARG A 23 -11.02 11.00 17.52
CA ARG A 23 -11.56 12.19 16.84
C ARG A 23 -13.08 12.23 16.87
N HIS A 24 -13.74 11.10 16.67
CA HIS A 24 -15.20 11.02 16.76
C HIS A 24 -15.67 11.21 18.20
N TYR A 25 -15.00 10.59 19.16
CA TYR A 25 -15.33 10.71 20.58
C TYR A 25 -15.27 12.17 21.07
N ILE A 26 -14.18 12.90 20.77
CA ILE A 26 -14.09 14.33 21.13
C ILE A 26 -15.10 15.18 20.36
N GLY A 27 -15.49 14.78 19.14
CA GLY A 27 -16.54 15.43 18.37
C GLY A 27 -17.92 15.28 19.03
N LEU A 28 -18.29 14.07 19.42
CA LEU A 28 -19.51 13.78 20.18
C LEU A 28 -19.53 14.54 21.50
N TRP A 29 -18.41 14.54 22.23
CA TRP A 29 -18.31 15.26 23.50
C TRP A 29 -18.47 16.77 23.33
N ALA A 30 -17.96 17.35 22.23
CA ALA A 30 -18.16 18.75 21.92
C ALA A 30 -19.63 19.08 21.58
N ILE A 31 -20.33 18.18 20.89
CA ILE A 31 -21.78 18.30 20.59
C ILE A 31 -22.59 18.22 21.89
N GLU A 32 -22.28 17.25 22.76
CA GLU A 32 -22.92 17.05 24.07
C GLU A 32 -22.85 18.32 24.94
N LEU A 33 -21.72 19.03 24.90
CA LEU A 33 -21.51 20.26 25.67
C LEU A 33 -22.18 21.51 25.05
N GLY A 34 -22.66 21.44 23.81
CA GLY A 34 -23.34 22.53 23.12
C GLY A 34 -22.44 23.75 22.84
N TRP A 35 -22.94 24.96 23.16
CA TRP A 35 -22.23 26.20 22.85
C TRP A 35 -20.88 26.30 23.56
N GLY A 36 -19.83 26.63 22.80
CA GLY A 36 -18.45 26.63 23.28
C GLY A 36 -17.86 25.23 23.53
N GLY A 37 -18.58 24.15 23.23
CA GLY A 37 -18.13 22.77 23.44
C GLY A 37 -16.80 22.46 22.76
N ILE A 38 -16.58 22.93 21.53
CA ILE A 38 -15.31 22.75 20.80
C ILE A 38 -14.13 23.34 21.59
N PHE A 39 -14.28 24.56 22.11
CA PHE A 39 -13.24 25.22 22.89
C PHE A 39 -12.98 24.47 24.20
N LYS A 40 -14.03 24.14 24.95
CA LYS A 40 -13.94 23.41 26.22
C LYS A 40 -13.24 22.06 26.05
N VAL A 41 -13.63 21.27 25.05
CA VAL A 41 -13.00 19.96 24.75
C VAL A 41 -11.55 20.13 24.31
N SER A 42 -11.23 21.15 23.51
CA SER A 42 -9.85 21.44 23.11
C SER A 42 -8.94 21.71 24.31
N VAL A 43 -9.40 22.55 25.25
CA VAL A 43 -8.67 22.85 26.48
C VAL A 43 -8.54 21.61 27.38
N LEU A 44 -9.60 20.81 27.51
CA LEU A 44 -9.60 19.61 28.37
C LEU A 44 -8.72 18.47 27.82
N THR A 45 -8.66 18.31 26.50
CA THR A 45 -8.01 17.15 25.85
C THR A 45 -6.67 17.47 25.20
N GLY A 46 -6.33 18.76 25.05
CA GLY A 46 -5.17 19.23 24.29
C GLY A 46 -5.27 19.00 22.77
N LYS A 47 -6.42 18.56 22.25
CA LYS A 47 -6.61 18.33 20.81
C LYS A 47 -6.90 19.63 20.08
N SER A 48 -6.43 19.73 18.84
CA SER A 48 -6.68 20.91 18.00
C SER A 48 -8.17 21.06 17.68
N MET A 49 -8.66 22.30 17.65
CA MET A 49 -10.05 22.59 17.31
C MET A 49 -10.45 22.05 15.93
N ASP A 50 -9.51 22.03 14.97
CA ASP A 50 -9.76 21.48 13.64
C ASP A 50 -9.97 19.96 13.65
N THR A 51 -9.29 19.24 14.54
CA THR A 51 -9.51 17.81 14.75
C THR A 51 -10.92 17.56 15.28
N ILE A 52 -11.37 18.36 16.25
CA ILE A 52 -12.73 18.28 16.82
C ILE A 52 -13.79 18.60 15.74
N ARG A 53 -13.62 19.70 15.00
CA ARG A 53 -14.52 20.07 13.88
C ARG A 53 -14.60 18.99 12.82
N LYS A 54 -13.45 18.38 12.49
CA LYS A 54 -13.40 17.26 11.55
C LYS A 54 -14.17 16.05 12.07
N GLY A 55 -14.04 15.73 13.35
CA GLY A 55 -14.83 14.67 14.00
C GLY A 55 -16.33 14.92 13.91
N ILE A 56 -16.79 16.12 14.25
CA ILE A 56 -18.20 16.53 14.13
C ILE A 56 -18.70 16.37 12.68
N ARG A 57 -17.90 16.82 11.70
CA ARG A 57 -18.25 16.68 10.28
C ARG A 57 -18.38 15.23 9.85
N GLU A 58 -17.41 14.38 10.21
CA GLU A 58 -17.39 12.95 9.88
C GLU A 58 -18.58 12.20 10.49
N ILE A 59 -18.96 12.53 11.73
CA ILE A 59 -20.15 11.97 12.39
C ILE A 59 -21.42 12.39 11.65
N ASN A 60 -21.57 13.69 11.35
CA ASN A 60 -22.77 14.20 10.69
C ASN A 60 -22.92 13.69 9.25
N SER A 61 -21.82 13.46 8.53
CA SER A 61 -21.84 12.96 7.16
C SER A 61 -21.96 11.43 7.06
N GLY A 62 -21.84 10.70 8.17
CA GLY A 62 -21.77 9.25 8.14
C GLY A 62 -20.42 8.69 7.66
N GLU A 63 -19.43 9.55 7.37
CA GLU A 63 -18.14 9.12 6.83
C GLU A 63 -17.23 8.55 7.92
N ASN A 64 -16.52 7.46 7.60
CA ASN A 64 -15.49 6.85 8.46
C ASN A 64 -16.01 6.26 9.80
N ILE A 65 -17.32 6.10 10.01
CA ILE A 65 -17.89 5.60 11.28
C ILE A 65 -17.55 4.13 11.55
N LYS A 66 -17.36 3.32 10.50
CA LYS A 66 -16.85 1.95 10.61
C LYS A 66 -15.84 1.67 9.50
N LYS A 67 -14.58 1.52 9.88
CA LYS A 67 -13.56 0.94 9.00
C LYS A 67 -12.93 -0.23 9.72
N ASP A 68 -13.46 -1.42 9.49
CA ASP A 68 -12.71 -2.63 9.82
C ASP A 68 -11.40 -2.61 9.02
N GLY A 69 -10.28 -2.66 9.74
CA GLY A 69 -8.93 -2.69 9.15
C GLY A 69 -8.20 -1.34 9.14
N ARG A 70 -7.57 -1.01 8.00
CA ARG A 70 -6.54 0.06 7.93
C ARG A 70 -7.16 1.47 7.97
N LEU A 71 -6.92 2.19 9.05
CA LEU A 71 -7.38 3.58 9.25
C LEU A 71 -6.84 4.58 8.22
N ARG A 72 -5.58 4.40 7.79
CA ARG A 72 -4.94 5.28 6.78
C ARG A 72 -5.42 4.94 5.37
N LYS A 73 -5.81 5.96 4.60
CA LYS A 73 -6.11 5.84 3.16
C LYS A 73 -4.94 5.16 2.42
N LYS A 74 -5.26 4.30 1.45
CA LYS A 74 -4.25 3.74 0.52
C LYS A 74 -3.66 4.86 -0.34
N GLY A 75 -2.45 4.65 -0.86
CA GLY A 75 -1.84 5.54 -1.85
C GLY A 75 -0.91 6.63 -1.31
N GLY A 76 -0.59 6.64 0.00
CA GLY A 76 0.36 7.58 0.59
C GLY A 76 1.85 7.23 0.43
N GLY A 77 2.19 6.22 -0.38
CA GLY A 77 3.57 5.77 -0.60
C GLY A 77 4.14 6.27 -1.93
N ARG A 78 5.45 6.12 -2.12
CA ARG A 78 6.10 6.40 -3.42
C ARG A 78 5.43 5.54 -4.51
N LYS A 79 4.87 6.20 -5.53
CA LYS A 79 4.30 5.52 -6.70
C LYS A 79 5.32 4.59 -7.33
N LYS A 80 4.86 3.44 -7.82
CA LYS A 80 5.73 2.44 -8.45
C LYS A 80 6.38 3.04 -9.70
N ILE A 81 7.62 2.61 -10.01
CA ILE A 81 8.34 3.14 -11.18
C ILE A 81 7.58 2.91 -12.49
N ILE A 82 6.85 1.80 -12.60
CA ILE A 82 5.99 1.45 -13.73
C ILE A 82 4.81 2.42 -13.88
N GLU A 83 4.28 2.94 -12.77
CA GLU A 83 3.19 3.94 -12.82
C GLU A 83 3.72 5.30 -13.27
N LYS A 84 5.00 5.60 -12.99
CA LYS A 84 5.65 6.84 -13.45
C LYS A 84 6.10 6.76 -14.90
N ASN A 85 6.60 5.59 -15.32
CA ASN A 85 7.10 5.38 -16.67
C ASN A 85 6.54 4.04 -17.21
N PRO A 86 5.44 4.10 -17.99
CA PRO A 86 4.82 2.90 -18.55
C PRO A 86 5.66 2.23 -19.65
N GLU A 87 6.60 2.95 -20.27
CA GLU A 87 7.46 2.41 -21.33
C GLU A 87 8.36 1.27 -20.82
N ILE A 88 8.76 1.34 -19.55
CA ILE A 88 9.47 0.27 -18.86
C ILE A 88 8.72 -1.07 -18.97
N LYS A 89 7.40 -1.04 -18.77
CA LYS A 89 6.58 -2.25 -18.80
C LYS A 89 6.58 -2.86 -20.20
N LYS A 90 6.43 -2.02 -21.23
CA LYS A 90 6.43 -2.43 -22.63
C LYS A 90 7.77 -3.03 -23.04
N ILE A 91 8.88 -2.40 -22.65
CA ILE A 91 10.22 -2.91 -22.96
C ILE A 91 10.44 -4.28 -22.31
N ILE A 92 10.00 -4.45 -21.06
CA ILE A 92 10.06 -5.76 -20.38
C ILE A 92 9.18 -6.78 -21.12
N GLU A 93 7.95 -6.42 -21.49
CA GLU A 93 7.05 -7.30 -22.26
C GLU A 93 7.71 -7.76 -23.57
N ASN A 94 8.30 -6.86 -24.34
CA ASN A 94 8.99 -7.20 -25.59
C ASN A 94 10.17 -8.14 -25.36
N ILE A 95 11.03 -7.87 -24.35
CA ILE A 95 12.17 -8.74 -24.02
C ILE A 95 11.70 -10.14 -23.60
N LEU A 96 10.56 -10.23 -22.90
CA LEU A 96 9.97 -11.50 -22.50
C LEU A 96 9.38 -12.23 -23.71
N GLU A 97 8.62 -11.55 -24.57
CA GLU A 97 8.00 -12.15 -25.77
C GLU A 97 9.03 -12.73 -26.74
N GLU A 98 10.12 -12.01 -27.00
CA GLU A 98 11.23 -12.47 -27.84
C GLU A 98 11.92 -13.75 -27.31
N ASN A 99 11.79 -14.01 -26.00
CA ASN A 99 12.50 -15.08 -25.30
C ASN A 99 11.56 -16.03 -24.54
N THR A 100 10.27 -15.98 -24.85
CA THR A 100 9.28 -16.93 -24.32
C THR A 100 9.37 -18.18 -25.17
N ALA A 101 10.01 -19.21 -24.64
CA ALA A 101 9.97 -20.54 -25.23
C ALA A 101 8.78 -21.30 -24.63
N GLY A 102 7.85 -21.76 -25.47
CA GLY A 102 6.68 -22.51 -25.01
C GLY A 102 5.57 -22.59 -26.06
N ASP A 103 4.63 -23.50 -25.83
CA ASP A 103 3.41 -23.64 -26.62
C ASP A 103 2.49 -22.43 -26.34
N PRO A 104 2.05 -21.66 -27.36
CA PRO A 104 1.10 -20.56 -27.20
C PRO A 104 -0.20 -20.95 -26.49
N MET A 105 -0.52 -22.25 -26.39
CA MET A 105 -1.68 -22.79 -25.70
C MET A 105 -1.46 -23.07 -24.19
N SER A 106 -0.22 -23.01 -23.68
CA SER A 106 0.08 -23.29 -22.27
C SER A 106 -0.25 -22.11 -21.35
N LYS A 107 -0.94 -22.38 -20.23
CA LYS A 107 -1.29 -21.37 -19.21
C LYS A 107 -0.08 -20.75 -18.49
N LEU A 108 1.10 -21.38 -18.58
CA LEU A 108 2.30 -20.96 -17.84
C LEU A 108 3.35 -20.39 -18.80
N ARG A 109 3.60 -19.07 -18.71
CA ARG A 109 4.66 -18.40 -19.47
C ARG A 109 5.94 -18.40 -18.65
N TRP A 110 7.06 -18.83 -19.23
CA TRP A 110 8.34 -18.86 -18.55
C TRP A 110 9.46 -18.29 -19.42
N THR A 111 10.49 -17.75 -18.77
CA THR A 111 11.67 -17.22 -19.46
C THR A 111 12.97 -17.75 -18.88
N ASN A 112 13.94 -17.99 -19.76
CA ASN A 112 15.28 -18.45 -19.41
C ASN A 112 16.24 -17.30 -19.04
N LYS A 113 15.84 -16.05 -19.23
CA LYS A 113 16.65 -14.88 -18.85
C LYS A 113 16.50 -14.60 -17.37
N SER A 114 17.62 -14.39 -16.68
CA SER A 114 17.62 -13.92 -15.31
C SER A 114 17.15 -12.46 -15.23
N THR A 115 16.71 -12.03 -14.05
CA THR A 115 16.38 -10.62 -13.78
C THR A 115 17.57 -9.69 -14.06
N TYR A 116 18.80 -10.13 -13.79
CA TYR A 116 20.05 -9.41 -14.10
C TYR A 116 20.28 -9.23 -15.60
N SER A 117 19.97 -10.25 -16.42
CA SER A 117 20.06 -10.12 -17.88
C SER A 117 19.06 -9.10 -18.40
N ILE A 118 17.81 -9.16 -17.91
CA ILE A 118 16.74 -8.26 -18.33
C ILE A 118 17.03 -6.82 -17.89
N THR A 119 17.55 -6.60 -16.67
CA THR A 119 17.97 -5.25 -16.24
C THR A 119 19.12 -4.71 -17.06
N SER A 120 20.06 -5.55 -17.47
CA SER A 120 21.18 -5.11 -18.32
C SER A 120 20.69 -4.65 -19.69
N GLU A 121 19.75 -5.37 -20.29
CA GLU A 121 19.11 -4.94 -21.54
C GLU A 121 18.26 -3.68 -21.38
N LEU A 122 17.55 -3.53 -20.26
CA LEU A 122 16.82 -2.30 -19.93
C LEU A 122 17.77 -1.09 -19.80
N LYS A 123 18.92 -1.28 -19.14
CA LYS A 123 19.96 -0.24 -19.02
C LYS A 123 20.48 0.18 -20.39
N ASN A 124 20.71 -0.77 -21.30
CA ASN A 124 21.11 -0.49 -22.68
C ASN A 124 20.03 0.29 -23.45
N LYS A 125 18.75 0.09 -23.12
CA LYS A 125 17.60 0.86 -23.65
C LYS A 125 17.32 2.17 -22.87
N GLY A 126 18.25 2.61 -22.02
CA GLY A 126 18.18 3.87 -21.28
C GLY A 126 17.29 3.85 -20.03
N GLN A 127 16.82 2.68 -19.59
CA GLN A 127 15.97 2.52 -18.42
C GLN A 127 16.76 1.96 -17.24
N ASN A 128 16.92 2.75 -16.17
CA ASN A 128 17.66 2.32 -14.98
C ASN A 128 16.72 1.81 -13.88
N ILE A 129 16.73 0.50 -13.65
CA ILE A 129 15.81 -0.22 -12.76
C ILE A 129 16.59 -1.34 -12.06
N SER A 130 16.25 -1.63 -10.81
CA SER A 130 16.87 -2.72 -10.06
C SER A 130 16.31 -4.09 -10.45
N GLU A 131 17.10 -5.13 -10.24
CA GLU A 131 16.75 -6.51 -10.56
C GLU A 131 15.52 -6.98 -9.79
N ASP A 132 15.39 -6.56 -8.53
CA ASP A 132 14.22 -6.83 -7.68
C ASP A 132 12.94 -6.17 -8.24
N THR A 133 13.04 -4.93 -8.73
CA THR A 133 11.88 -4.27 -9.33
C THR A 133 11.48 -4.90 -10.66
N THR A 134 12.45 -5.31 -11.48
CA THR A 134 12.23 -6.11 -12.69
C THR A 134 11.55 -7.45 -12.38
N GLY A 135 12.03 -8.20 -11.38
CA GLY A 135 11.42 -9.47 -10.96
C GLY A 135 9.96 -9.31 -10.51
N ARG A 136 9.63 -8.23 -9.78
CA ARG A 136 8.25 -7.91 -9.42
C ARG A 136 7.38 -7.60 -10.64
N VAL A 137 7.93 -6.95 -11.67
CA VAL A 137 7.20 -6.67 -12.93
C VAL A 137 6.89 -7.99 -13.65
N ILE A 138 7.89 -8.84 -13.85
CA ILE A 138 7.79 -10.13 -14.52
C ILE A 138 6.72 -11.01 -13.84
N LYS A 139 6.76 -11.11 -12.51
CA LYS A 139 5.76 -11.85 -11.73
C LYS A 139 4.35 -11.28 -11.92
N LYS A 140 4.20 -9.96 -11.97
CA LYS A 140 2.90 -9.30 -12.21
C LYS A 140 2.38 -9.55 -13.63
N LEU A 141 3.27 -9.73 -14.60
CA LEU A 141 2.93 -10.11 -15.98
C LEU A 141 2.59 -11.60 -16.13
N GLY A 142 2.70 -12.40 -15.06
CA GLY A 142 2.36 -13.83 -15.08
C GLY A 142 3.49 -14.74 -15.58
N TYR A 143 4.72 -14.25 -15.65
CA TYR A 143 5.88 -15.05 -16.06
C TYR A 143 6.61 -15.67 -14.86
N SER A 144 7.06 -16.91 -15.02
CA SER A 144 8.01 -17.56 -14.12
C SER A 144 9.43 -17.55 -14.70
N LEU A 145 10.44 -17.44 -13.84
CA LEU A 145 11.84 -17.58 -14.24
C LEU A 145 12.22 -19.06 -14.21
N GLN A 146 12.84 -19.56 -15.26
CA GLN A 146 13.34 -20.94 -15.32
C GLN A 146 14.85 -20.93 -15.55
N ALA A 147 15.57 -21.70 -14.74
CA ALA A 147 16.99 -21.90 -14.97
C ALA A 147 17.19 -22.78 -16.21
N ASN A 148 18.16 -22.44 -17.05
CA ASN A 148 18.53 -23.28 -18.17
C ASN A 148 19.21 -24.55 -17.65
N ILE A 149 18.52 -25.69 -17.75
CA ILE A 149 19.09 -27.00 -17.41
C ILE A 149 19.64 -27.59 -18.70
N LYS A 150 20.96 -27.51 -18.89
CA LYS A 150 21.64 -28.28 -19.95
C LYS A 150 21.92 -29.67 -19.41
N SER A 151 21.14 -30.67 -19.83
CA SER A 151 21.54 -32.08 -19.66
C SER A 151 22.76 -32.33 -20.56
N LYS A 152 23.93 -32.53 -19.94
CA LYS A 152 25.08 -33.09 -20.65
C LYS A 152 24.83 -34.59 -20.81
N GLU A 153 24.14 -34.99 -21.88
CA GLU A 153 24.36 -36.33 -22.42
C GLU A 153 25.71 -36.31 -23.14
N SER A 154 26.76 -36.64 -22.38
CA SER A 154 28.01 -37.13 -22.95
C SER A 154 28.11 -38.61 -22.59
N GLY A 155 27.93 -39.48 -23.58
CA GLY A 155 28.08 -40.92 -23.39
C GLY A 155 27.95 -41.68 -24.71
N SER A 156 29.09 -41.83 -25.38
CA SER A 156 29.47 -42.83 -26.39
C SER A 156 28.40 -43.75 -26.99
N SER A 157 28.46 -43.89 -28.32
CA SER A 157 28.39 -45.21 -28.93
C SER A 157 29.36 -45.29 -30.10
N GLN A 158 30.14 -46.37 -30.05
CA GLN A 158 31.10 -46.84 -31.04
C GLN A 158 30.45 -47.15 -32.38
#